data_AF-A0A7R9MI43-F1
#
_entry.id   AF-A0A7R9MI43-F1
#
_cell.length_a   1.000
_cell.length_b   1.000
_cell.length_c   1.000
_cell.angle_alpha   90.00
_cell.angle_beta   90.00
_cell.angle_gamma   90.00
#
_symmetry.space_group_name_H-M   'P 1'
#
loop_
_entity.id
_entity.type
_entity.pdbx_description
1 polymer ?
#
loop_
_entity_poly.entity_id
_entity_poly.type
_entity_poly.pdbx_seq_one_letter_code
_entity_poly.pdbx_strand_id
1 'polypeptide(L)'
;MIESLSEYLVSEEALNSRLRRLTDNSLTLNSIALKEDTEGSLLGHPLDVYLLIRRMAIDWKEVKDLLQTKYRRLSDVQMGQIGGHSNHTNALNVTFDSQVVSSSHEIITNKELKDAAFGVISLVNTYDLDIKSLANGFIRSKTSSGAKVTSIENQSNIALNAFDCYLIGKQTFDNKEYMNAKKWLTEAVDRWMT
;
A
#
# COMPACT_ATOMS: atom_id res chain seq x y z
N MET A 1 -11.63 -29.55 22.75
CA MET A 1 -10.15 -29.59 22.83
C MET A 1 -9.52 -29.81 21.46
N ILE A 2 -9.89 -30.86 20.72
CA ILE A 2 -9.44 -31.04 19.33
C ILE A 2 -10.03 -29.96 18.41
N GLU A 3 -11.31 -29.64 18.57
CA GLU A 3 -12.01 -28.60 17.80
C GLU A 3 -11.41 -27.20 18.01
N SER A 4 -11.15 -26.80 19.25
CA SER A 4 -10.47 -25.54 19.58
C SER A 4 -9.04 -25.46 19.03
N LEU A 5 -8.33 -26.60 18.94
CA LEU A 5 -6.99 -26.65 18.35
C LEU A 5 -7.06 -26.51 16.83
N SER A 6 -8.03 -27.14 16.17
CA SER A 6 -8.25 -26.97 14.74
C SER A 6 -8.66 -25.55 14.38
N GLU A 7 -9.51 -24.90 15.18
CA GLU A 7 -9.88 -23.49 14.99
C GLU A 7 -8.68 -22.55 15.12
N TYR A 8 -7.83 -22.78 16.13
CA TYR A 8 -6.60 -22.01 16.31
C TYR A 8 -5.66 -22.18 15.09
N LEU A 9 -5.44 -23.41 14.64
CA LEU A 9 -4.57 -23.71 13.50
C LEU A 9 -5.05 -23.01 12.23
N VAL A 10 -6.34 -23.10 11.92
CA VAL A 10 -6.94 -22.42 10.76
C VAL A 10 -6.75 -20.90 10.85
N SER A 11 -6.90 -20.32 12.05
CA SER A 11 -6.71 -18.88 12.24
C SER A 11 -5.25 -18.44 12.02
N GLU A 12 -4.27 -19.26 12.41
CA GLU A 12 -2.85 -19.00 12.20
C GLU A 12 -2.43 -19.19 10.75
N GLU A 13 -2.96 -20.21 10.07
CA GLU A 13 -2.74 -20.42 8.64
C GLU A 13 -3.27 -19.24 7.81
N ALA A 14 -4.45 -18.71 8.15
CA ALA A 14 -5.02 -17.54 7.51
C ALA A 14 -4.14 -16.29 7.70
N LEU A 15 -3.62 -16.07 8.92
CA LEU A 15 -2.73 -14.95 9.23
C LEU A 15 -1.41 -15.07 8.45
N ASN A 16 -0.76 -16.23 8.48
CA ASN A 16 0.50 -16.45 7.77
C ASN A 16 0.31 -16.34 6.24
N SER A 17 -0.80 -16.82 5.71
CA SER A 17 -1.14 -16.66 4.28
C SER A 17 -1.26 -15.18 3.89
N ARG A 18 -1.88 -14.36 4.75
CA ARG A 18 -2.00 -12.92 4.53
C ARG A 18 -0.65 -12.21 4.55
N LEU A 19 0.21 -12.53 5.53
CA LEU A 19 1.57 -11.98 5.60
C LEU A 19 2.40 -12.35 4.37
N ARG A 20 2.37 -13.61 3.93
CA ARG A 20 3.06 -14.06 2.71
C ARG A 20 2.64 -13.24 1.50
N ARG A 21 1.32 -13.08 1.28
CA ARG A 21 0.79 -12.27 0.17
C ARG A 21 1.30 -10.82 0.22
N LEU A 22 1.31 -10.18 1.39
CA LEU A 22 1.81 -8.82 1.54
C LEU A 22 3.32 -8.73 1.24
N THR A 23 4.09 -9.73 1.68
CA THR A 23 5.52 -9.83 1.42
C THR A 23 5.81 -10.06 -0.06
N ASP A 24 5.10 -10.97 -0.72
CA ASP A 24 5.32 -11.29 -2.14
C ASP A 24 4.99 -10.09 -3.04
N ASN A 25 3.88 -9.41 -2.77
CA ASN A 25 3.52 -8.17 -3.46
C ASN A 25 4.59 -7.10 -3.25
N SER A 26 5.07 -6.96 -2.01
CA SER A 26 6.12 -6.02 -1.65
C SER A 26 7.46 -6.30 -2.34
N LEU A 27 7.86 -7.57 -2.41
CA LEU A 27 9.09 -8.01 -3.07
C LEU A 27 9.02 -7.81 -4.58
N THR A 28 7.88 -8.13 -5.18
CA THR A 28 7.65 -7.93 -6.62
C THR A 28 7.83 -6.46 -6.98
N LEU A 29 7.16 -5.56 -6.27
CA LEU A 29 7.26 -4.12 -6.50
C LEU A 29 8.66 -3.56 -6.22
N ASN A 30 9.33 -4.03 -5.16
CA ASN A 30 10.72 -3.64 -4.89
C ASN A 30 11.67 -4.13 -5.99
N SER A 31 11.45 -5.32 -6.54
CA SER A 31 12.28 -5.85 -7.61
C SER A 31 12.12 -5.07 -8.91
N ILE A 32 10.92 -4.58 -9.21
CA ILE A 32 10.65 -3.69 -10.34
C ILE A 32 11.39 -2.37 -10.12
N ALA A 33 11.22 -1.77 -8.94
CA ALA A 33 11.88 -0.52 -8.57
C ALA A 33 13.41 -0.60 -8.62
N LEU A 34 14.01 -1.66 -8.06
CA LEU A 34 15.48 -1.80 -7.97
C LEU A 34 16.15 -2.20 -9.29
N LYS A 35 15.46 -2.89 -10.19
CA LYS A 35 16.02 -3.28 -11.50
C LYS A 35 16.19 -2.10 -12.45
N GLU A 36 15.41 -1.04 -12.25
CA GLU A 36 15.32 0.09 -13.17
C GLU A 36 15.93 1.39 -12.59
N ASP A 37 16.39 1.36 -11.33
CA ASP A 37 16.96 2.53 -10.64
C ASP A 37 18.39 2.91 -11.10
N THR A 38 18.80 2.50 -12.30
CA THR A 38 20.09 2.92 -12.88
C THR A 38 20.19 4.43 -13.11
N GLU A 39 19.08 5.18 -13.08
CA GLU A 39 19.03 6.63 -13.34
C GLU A 39 18.20 7.45 -12.32
N GLY A 40 17.78 6.90 -11.17
CA GLY A 40 16.93 7.64 -10.21
C GLY A 40 15.49 7.86 -10.69
N SER A 41 15.05 7.09 -11.69
CA SER A 41 13.76 7.24 -12.39
C SER A 41 12.55 6.93 -11.49
N LEU A 42 12.73 6.14 -10.43
CA LEU A 42 11.67 5.75 -9.50
C LEU A 42 10.95 6.94 -8.83
N LEU A 43 11.67 8.06 -8.63
CA LEU A 43 11.09 9.29 -8.08
C LEU A 43 10.74 10.32 -9.17
N GLY A 44 11.00 9.99 -10.44
CA GLY A 44 10.70 10.85 -11.59
C GLY A 44 9.23 10.81 -12.00
N HIS A 45 8.51 9.73 -11.68
CA HIS A 45 7.10 9.59 -12.05
C HIS A 45 6.15 9.77 -10.84
N PRO A 46 5.13 10.64 -10.93
CA PRO A 46 4.25 10.95 -9.81
C PRO A 46 3.41 9.75 -9.32
N LEU A 47 3.11 8.77 -10.18
CA LEU A 47 2.46 7.53 -9.72
C LEU A 47 3.38 6.64 -8.90
N ASP A 48 4.67 6.60 -9.23
CA ASP A 48 5.63 5.75 -8.50
C ASP A 48 5.85 6.31 -7.09
N VAL A 49 5.97 7.63 -6.99
CA VAL A 49 5.99 8.36 -5.72
C VAL A 49 4.70 8.12 -4.92
N TYR A 50 3.53 8.24 -5.55
CA TYR A 50 2.25 7.95 -4.89
C TYR A 50 2.18 6.50 -4.37
N LEU A 51 2.57 5.52 -5.19
CA LEU A 51 2.53 4.10 -4.82
C LEU A 51 3.47 3.78 -3.68
N LEU A 52 4.66 4.38 -3.66
CA LEU A 52 5.61 4.26 -2.56
C LEU A 52 5.00 4.80 -1.25
N ILE A 53 4.44 6.00 -1.29
CA ILE A 53 3.80 6.64 -0.13
C ILE A 53 2.60 5.81 0.34
N ARG A 54 1.73 5.36 -0.56
CA ARG A 54 0.59 4.47 -0.26
C ARG A 54 1.04 3.20 0.44
N ARG A 55 2.08 2.54 -0.07
CA ARG A 55 2.59 1.29 0.49
C ARG A 55 3.15 1.49 1.89
N MET A 56 3.90 2.56 2.12
CA MET A 56 4.44 2.88 3.44
C MET A 56 3.33 3.28 4.43
N ALA A 57 2.30 3.98 3.98
CA ALA A 57 1.21 4.43 4.84
C ALA A 57 0.19 3.33 5.18
N ILE A 58 -0.11 2.43 4.23
CA ILE A 58 -1.18 1.43 4.36
C ILE A 58 -0.60 0.03 4.54
N ASP A 59 0.15 -0.47 3.57
CA ASP A 59 0.58 -1.87 3.55
C ASP A 59 1.52 -2.18 4.74
N TRP A 60 2.43 -1.25 5.07
CA TRP A 60 3.32 -1.43 6.22
C TRP A 60 2.60 -1.36 7.57
N LYS A 61 1.55 -0.53 7.66
CA LYS A 61 0.69 -0.48 8.84
C LYS A 61 -0.04 -1.82 9.04
N GLU A 62 -0.56 -2.40 7.97
CA GLU A 62 -1.21 -3.71 8.02
C GLU A 62 -0.23 -4.82 8.47
N VAL A 63 1.00 -4.83 7.93
CA VAL A 63 2.04 -5.77 8.36
C VAL A 63 2.33 -5.61 9.85
N LYS A 64 2.47 -4.37 10.33
CA LYS A 64 2.70 -4.07 11.75
C LYS A 64 1.56 -4.59 12.62
N ASP A 65 0.31 -4.32 12.25
CA ASP A 65 -0.87 -4.74 13.01
C ASP A 65 -0.99 -6.27 13.07
N LEU A 66 -0.70 -6.97 11.97
CA LEU A 66 -0.69 -8.44 11.92
C LEU A 66 0.41 -9.04 12.80
N LEU A 67 1.62 -8.48 12.76
CA LEU A 67 2.72 -8.92 13.61
C LEU A 67 2.40 -8.69 15.08
N GLN A 68 1.93 -7.49 15.46
CA GLN A 68 1.52 -7.19 16.84
C GLN A 68 0.43 -8.14 17.35
N THR A 69 -0.54 -8.48 16.50
CA THR A 69 -1.57 -9.47 16.83
C THR A 69 -0.95 -10.85 17.13
N LYS A 70 0.00 -11.29 16.31
CA LYS A 70 0.71 -12.56 16.50
C LYS A 70 1.51 -12.57 17.82
N TYR A 71 2.24 -11.50 18.12
CA TYR A 71 2.98 -11.38 19.38
C TYR A 71 2.06 -11.38 20.60
N ARG A 72 0.92 -10.69 20.55
CA ARG A 72 -0.07 -10.68 21.65
C ARG A 72 -0.61 -12.09 21.94
N ARG A 73 -0.96 -12.85 20.90
CA ARG A 73 -1.42 -14.24 21.06
C ARG A 73 -0.37 -15.13 21.72
N LEU A 74 0.91 -14.94 21.36
CA LEU A 74 2.01 -15.68 21.97
C LEU A 74 2.19 -15.33 23.46
N SER A 75 2.04 -14.05 23.84
CA SER A 75 2.12 -13.64 25.24
C SER A 75 0.95 -14.16 26.08
N ASP A 76 -0.26 -14.25 25.52
CA ASP A 76 -1.43 -14.77 26.23
C ASP A 76 -1.31 -16.28 26.53
N VAL A 77 -0.71 -17.05 25.60
CA VAL A 77 -0.39 -18.48 25.82
C VAL A 77 0.65 -18.66 26.93
N GLN A 78 1.63 -17.75 27.05
CA GLN A 78 2.62 -17.78 28.12
C GLN A 78 2.05 -17.38 29.49
N MET A 79 1.11 -16.43 29.53
CA MET A 79 0.42 -16.02 30.77
C MET A 79 -0.55 -17.08 31.30
N GLY A 80 -1.13 -17.91 30.42
CA GLY A 80 -2.00 -19.03 30.82
C GLY A 80 -1.27 -20.24 31.44
N GLN A 81 0.05 -20.33 31.29
CA GLN A 81 0.85 -21.44 31.82
C GLN A 81 1.64 -21.10 33.10
N ILE A 82 1.73 -19.82 33.48
CA ILE A 82 2.46 -19.38 34.68
C ILE A 82 1.47 -18.74 35.66
N GLY A 83 0.68 -19.61 36.30
CA GLY A 83 0.09 -19.28 37.58
C GLY A 83 1.19 -19.15 38.63
N GLY A 84 1.72 -17.95 38.81
CA GLY A 84 2.60 -17.61 39.92
C GLY A 84 4.06 -17.36 39.53
N HIS A 85 4.47 -16.10 39.69
CA HIS A 85 5.84 -15.63 39.88
C HIS A 85 6.76 -15.62 38.64
N SER A 86 6.79 -14.50 37.91
CA SER A 86 8.06 -13.85 37.58
C SER A 86 7.86 -12.44 37.01
N ASN A 87 8.62 -11.49 37.54
CA ASN A 87 8.68 -10.09 37.09
C ASN A 87 9.61 -9.93 35.86
N HIS A 88 9.63 -10.89 34.92
CA HIS A 88 10.66 -10.97 33.86
C HIS A 88 10.15 -11.00 32.41
N THR A 89 8.89 -10.67 32.14
CA THR A 89 8.31 -10.72 30.78
C THR A 89 8.43 -9.43 29.96
N ASN A 90 9.04 -8.36 30.48
CA ASN A 90 9.06 -7.07 29.79
C ASN A 90 10.21 -6.87 28.77
N ALA A 91 11.16 -7.79 28.63
CA ALA A 91 12.33 -7.56 27.76
C ALA A 91 12.08 -7.88 26.27
N LEU A 92 11.32 -8.93 25.94
CA LEU A 92 11.07 -9.33 24.55
C LEU A 92 10.01 -8.43 23.87
N ASN A 93 8.99 -8.01 24.62
CA ASN A 93 7.96 -7.09 24.14
C ASN A 93 8.57 -5.71 23.82
N VAL A 94 9.51 -5.25 24.65
CA VAL A 94 10.22 -3.97 24.46
C VAL A 94 11.22 -4.05 23.31
N THR A 95 11.84 -5.19 23.03
CA THR A 95 12.87 -5.28 21.96
C THR A 95 12.25 -5.32 20.57
N PHE A 96 11.12 -6.02 20.38
CA PHE A 96 10.42 -6.02 19.09
C PHE A 96 9.67 -4.70 18.83
N ASP A 97 8.98 -4.14 19.84
CA ASP A 97 8.45 -2.79 19.71
C ASP A 97 9.59 -1.79 19.49
N SER A 98 10.73 -1.89 20.17
CA SER A 98 11.83 -0.96 19.96
C SER A 98 12.49 -1.11 18.57
N GLN A 99 12.72 -2.31 18.04
CA GLN A 99 13.36 -2.46 16.71
C GLN A 99 12.39 -2.22 15.54
N VAL A 100 11.12 -2.62 15.63
CA VAL A 100 10.14 -2.41 14.54
C VAL A 100 9.52 -1.02 14.60
N VAL A 101 9.37 -0.43 15.79
CA VAL A 101 8.81 0.93 15.97
C VAL A 101 9.89 2.01 15.92
N SER A 102 11.16 1.76 16.26
CA SER A 102 12.20 2.80 16.19
C SER A 102 12.88 2.92 14.83
N SER A 103 12.80 1.90 13.97
CA SER A 103 13.27 1.99 12.57
C SER A 103 12.23 2.61 11.63
N SER A 104 11.00 2.80 12.09
CA SER A 104 9.96 3.55 11.38
C SER A 104 10.09 5.05 11.69
N HIS A 105 11.12 5.66 11.12
CA HIS A 105 11.17 7.09 10.80
C HIS A 105 9.75 7.52 10.39
N GLU A 106 9.14 8.46 11.15
CA GLU A 106 7.76 8.96 11.02
C GLU A 106 6.89 8.18 10.02
N ILE A 107 6.08 7.23 10.52
CA ILE A 107 5.09 6.51 9.69
C ILE A 107 4.41 7.54 8.79
N ILE A 108 4.65 7.44 7.48
CA ILE A 108 3.97 8.24 6.46
C ILE A 108 2.49 8.28 6.84
N THR A 109 2.01 9.47 7.20
CA THR A 109 0.68 9.60 7.80
C THR A 109 -0.37 9.60 6.70
N ASN A 110 -1.64 9.60 7.11
CA ASN A 110 -2.73 9.80 6.16
C ASN A 110 -2.61 11.14 5.41
N LYS A 111 -1.91 12.14 5.95
CA LYS A 111 -1.72 13.44 5.30
C LYS A 111 -0.83 13.31 4.05
N GLU A 112 0.34 12.71 4.18
CA GLU A 112 1.28 12.53 3.07
C GLU A 112 0.66 11.72 1.93
N LEU A 113 -0.14 10.69 2.26
CA LEU A 113 -0.90 9.94 1.27
C LEU A 113 -1.92 10.81 0.53
N LYS A 114 -2.64 11.68 1.26
CA LYS A 114 -3.61 12.61 0.65
C LYS A 114 -2.93 13.65 -0.23
N ASP A 115 -1.79 14.19 0.20
CA ASP A 115 -1.02 15.17 -0.56
C ASP A 115 -0.46 14.54 -1.85
N ALA A 116 0.04 13.30 -1.78
CA ALA A 116 0.49 12.56 -2.95
C ALA A 116 -0.67 12.26 -3.92
N ALA A 117 -1.82 11.81 -3.39
CA ALA A 117 -3.03 11.60 -4.20
C ALA A 117 -3.51 12.91 -4.85
N PHE A 118 -3.44 14.03 -4.12
CA PHE A 118 -3.77 15.34 -4.63
C PHE A 118 -2.84 15.77 -5.78
N GLY A 119 -1.55 15.44 -5.70
CA GLY A 119 -0.60 15.65 -6.80
C GLY A 119 -1.03 14.91 -8.07
N VAL A 120 -1.42 13.63 -7.95
CA VAL A 120 -1.93 12.83 -9.08
C VAL A 120 -3.22 13.43 -9.66
N ILE A 121 -4.17 13.82 -8.79
CA ILE A 121 -5.43 14.46 -9.20
C ILE A 121 -5.17 15.78 -9.94
N SER A 122 -4.27 16.60 -9.40
CA SER A 122 -3.88 17.89 -9.99
C SER A 122 -3.27 17.71 -11.39
N LEU A 123 -2.49 16.65 -11.60
CA LEU A 123 -1.94 16.32 -12.91
C LEU A 123 -3.04 15.98 -13.93
N VAL A 124 -4.00 15.14 -13.54
CA VAL A 124 -5.16 14.80 -14.38
C VAL A 124 -5.94 16.06 -14.77
N ASN A 125 -6.16 16.95 -13.81
CA ASN A 125 -6.93 18.17 -14.02
C ASN A 125 -6.21 19.19 -14.91
N THR A 126 -4.91 19.40 -14.66
CA THR A 126 -4.12 20.43 -15.35
C THR A 126 -3.89 20.06 -16.81
N TYR A 127 -3.70 18.77 -17.10
CA TYR A 127 -3.31 18.30 -18.44
C TYR A 127 -4.42 17.51 -19.17
N ASP A 128 -5.64 17.47 -18.62
CA ASP A 128 -6.79 16.70 -19.12
C ASP A 128 -6.41 15.25 -19.48
N LEU A 129 -5.69 14.61 -18.56
CA LEU A 129 -5.19 13.25 -18.77
C LEU A 129 -6.34 12.23 -18.75
N ASP A 130 -6.20 11.19 -19.56
CA ASP A 130 -7.07 10.02 -19.47
C ASP A 130 -6.71 9.18 -18.23
N ILE A 131 -7.65 9.05 -17.29
CA ILE A 131 -7.47 8.31 -16.03
C ILE A 131 -7.10 6.85 -16.30
N LYS A 132 -7.66 6.23 -17.34
CA LYS A 132 -7.34 4.84 -17.69
C LYS A 132 -5.91 4.70 -18.19
N SER A 133 -5.47 5.61 -19.06
CA SER A 133 -4.07 5.65 -19.50
C SER A 133 -3.13 5.91 -18.32
N LEU A 134 -3.46 6.87 -17.46
CA LEU A 134 -2.66 7.18 -16.27
C LEU A 134 -2.59 5.99 -15.32
N ALA A 135 -3.70 5.33 -15.02
CA ALA A 135 -3.72 4.15 -14.15
C ALA A 135 -2.89 2.97 -14.69
N ASN A 136 -2.56 2.96 -15.98
CA ASN A 136 -1.64 2.00 -16.60
C ASN A 136 -0.18 2.48 -16.64
N GLY A 137 0.15 3.59 -15.98
CA GLY A 137 1.50 4.15 -15.95
C GLY A 137 1.81 5.15 -17.08
N PHE A 138 0.83 5.50 -17.91
CA PHE A 138 1.04 6.37 -19.08
C PHE A 138 0.53 7.80 -18.84
N ILE A 139 1.44 8.78 -18.81
CA ILE A 139 1.08 10.20 -18.87
C ILE A 139 0.82 10.58 -20.34
N ARG A 140 -0.43 10.48 -20.79
CA ARG A 140 -0.85 10.90 -22.13
C ARG A 140 -1.66 12.19 -22.06
N SER A 141 -1.09 13.31 -22.50
CA SER A 141 -1.86 14.53 -22.73
C SER A 141 -2.65 14.43 -24.02
N LYS A 142 -3.92 14.89 -24.01
CA LYS A 142 -4.71 15.07 -25.22
C LYS A 142 -4.14 16.26 -26.00
N THR A 143 -3.23 16.01 -26.95
CA THR A 143 -2.82 17.06 -27.88
C THR A 143 -3.97 17.35 -28.85
N SER A 144 -4.21 18.64 -29.12
CA SER A 144 -5.25 19.12 -30.05
C SER A 144 -5.05 18.66 -31.51
N SER A 145 -3.92 18.05 -31.82
CA SER A 145 -3.58 17.51 -33.15
C SER A 145 -3.85 16.01 -33.31
N GLY A 146 -4.33 15.30 -32.28
CA GLY A 146 -4.49 13.84 -32.33
C GLY A 146 -3.18 13.06 -32.48
N ALA A 147 -2.04 13.75 -32.45
CA ALA A 147 -0.72 13.15 -32.51
C ALA A 147 -0.39 12.56 -31.14
N LYS A 148 -0.39 11.23 -31.07
CA LYS A 148 -0.02 10.45 -29.90
C LYS A 148 1.45 10.70 -29.59
N VAL A 149 1.74 11.61 -28.66
CA VAL A 149 3.10 11.79 -28.15
C VAL A 149 3.43 10.56 -27.31
N THR A 150 4.12 9.60 -27.92
CA THR A 150 4.69 8.43 -27.26
C THR A 150 6.11 8.78 -26.83
N SER A 151 6.27 9.69 -25.89
CA SER A 151 7.52 9.74 -25.14
C SER A 151 7.57 8.44 -24.35
N ILE A 152 8.46 7.51 -24.76
CA ILE A 152 8.78 6.28 -24.03
C ILE A 152 9.52 6.65 -22.72
N GLU A 153 10.06 7.86 -22.68
CA GLU A 153 10.75 8.48 -21.57
C GLU A 153 9.70 9.02 -20.58
N ASN A 154 9.77 8.58 -19.31
CA ASN A 154 8.89 8.97 -18.19
C ASN A 154 7.52 8.27 -18.11
N GLN A 155 7.47 6.96 -18.35
CA GLN A 155 6.30 6.12 -18.03
C GLN A 155 6.60 5.30 -16.78
N SER A 156 5.58 5.10 -15.94
CA SER A 156 5.69 4.16 -14.83
C SER A 156 5.51 2.74 -15.33
N ASN A 157 6.39 1.83 -14.89
CA ASN A 157 6.25 0.40 -15.13
C ASN A 157 5.30 -0.27 -14.12
N ILE A 158 4.70 0.52 -13.22
CA ILE A 158 3.78 0.04 -12.20
C ILE A 158 2.39 0.62 -12.46
N ALA A 159 1.49 -0.25 -12.90
CA ALA A 159 0.08 0.09 -13.01
C ALA A 159 -0.58 0.14 -11.63
N LEU A 160 -1.53 1.06 -11.46
CA LEU A 160 -2.37 1.14 -10.27
C LEU A 160 -3.27 -0.09 -10.20
N ASN A 161 -3.42 -0.69 -9.02
CA ASN A 161 -4.42 -1.73 -8.83
C ASN A 161 -5.81 -1.13 -8.54
N ALA A 162 -6.84 -1.98 -8.45
CA ALA A 162 -8.22 -1.56 -8.15
C ALA A 162 -8.34 -0.75 -6.84
N PHE A 163 -7.60 -1.17 -5.79
CA PHE A 163 -7.61 -0.50 -4.49
C PHE A 163 -6.95 0.89 -4.56
N ASP A 164 -5.88 1.05 -5.33
CA ASP A 164 -5.21 2.33 -5.55
C ASP A 164 -6.14 3.33 -6.24
N CYS A 165 -6.83 2.89 -7.31
CA CYS A 165 -7.84 3.70 -8.00
C CYS A 165 -9.00 4.08 -7.08
N TYR A 166 -9.43 3.18 -6.19
CA TYR A 166 -10.47 3.47 -5.20
C TYR A 166 -10.01 4.55 -4.20
N LEU A 167 -8.78 4.46 -3.68
CA LEU A 167 -8.25 5.44 -2.74
C LEU A 167 -8.16 6.84 -3.36
N ILE A 168 -7.65 6.93 -4.60
CA ILE A 168 -7.61 8.19 -5.34
C ILE A 168 -9.03 8.71 -5.56
N GLY A 169 -9.96 7.86 -6.03
CA GLY A 169 -11.34 8.23 -6.28
C GLY A 169 -12.07 8.74 -5.03
N LYS A 170 -11.83 8.10 -3.87
CA LYS A 170 -12.34 8.56 -2.58
C LYS A 170 -11.79 9.95 -2.22
N GLN A 171 -10.48 10.16 -2.39
CA GLN A 171 -9.88 11.47 -2.13
C GLN A 171 -10.41 12.54 -3.10
N THR A 172 -10.59 12.21 -4.38
CA THR A 172 -11.19 13.10 -5.37
C THR A 172 -12.64 13.47 -5.00
N PHE A 173 -13.39 12.51 -4.46
CA PHE A 173 -14.75 12.73 -3.96
C PHE A 173 -14.76 13.67 -2.74
N ASP A 174 -13.87 13.44 -1.78
CA ASP A 174 -13.70 14.28 -0.59
C ASP A 174 -13.31 15.73 -0.98
N ASN A 175 -12.57 15.89 -2.09
CA ASN A 175 -12.23 17.18 -2.70
C ASN A 175 -13.38 17.83 -3.49
N LYS A 176 -14.58 17.23 -3.53
CA LYS A 176 -15.77 17.67 -4.27
C LYS A 176 -15.64 17.66 -5.79
N GLU A 177 -14.67 16.93 -6.33
CA GLU A 177 -14.45 16.77 -7.77
C GLU A 177 -15.23 15.56 -8.31
N TYR A 178 -16.55 15.61 -8.23
CA TYR A 178 -17.41 14.42 -8.44
C TYR A 178 -17.27 13.77 -9.82
N MET A 179 -16.98 14.55 -10.87
CA MET A 179 -16.82 14.01 -12.22
C MET A 179 -15.58 13.12 -12.34
N ASN A 180 -14.45 13.55 -11.79
CA ASN A 180 -13.22 12.76 -11.79
C ASN A 180 -13.27 11.63 -10.76
N ALA A 181 -13.92 11.87 -9.61
CA ALA A 181 -14.18 10.82 -8.63
C ALA A 181 -14.95 9.65 -9.25
N LYS A 182 -16.02 9.94 -10.01
CA LYS A 182 -16.78 8.91 -10.73
C LYS A 182 -15.87 8.11 -11.67
N LYS A 183 -15.01 8.76 -12.45
CA LYS A 183 -14.09 8.08 -13.38
C LYS A 183 -13.10 7.18 -12.65
N TRP A 184 -12.47 7.67 -11.58
CA TRP A 184 -11.56 6.88 -10.74
C TRP A 184 -12.23 5.67 -10.09
N LEU A 185 -13.44 5.85 -9.56
CA LEU A 185 -14.21 4.76 -8.96
C LEU A 185 -14.69 3.75 -10.01
N THR A 186 -14.99 4.21 -11.23
CA THR A 186 -15.33 3.31 -12.35
C THR A 186 -14.10 2.47 -12.75
N GLU A 187 -12.93 3.10 -12.90
CA GLU A 187 -11.68 2.39 -13.19
C GLU A 187 -11.30 1.39 -12.09
N ALA A 188 -11.56 1.72 -10.82
CA ALA A 188 -11.38 0.79 -9.70
C ALA A 188 -12.25 -0.45 -9.83
N VAL A 189 -13.53 -0.26 -10.21
CA VAL A 189 -14.48 -1.35 -10.43
C VAL A 189 -14.06 -2.20 -11.63
N ASP A 190 -13.68 -1.56 -12.74
CA ASP A 190 -13.23 -2.27 -13.96
C ASP A 190 -12.02 -3.18 -13.66
N ARG A 191 -11.04 -2.67 -12.90
CA ARG A 191 -9.84 -3.43 -12.49
C ARG A 191 -10.12 -4.52 -11.46
N TRP A 192 -11.22 -4.41 -10.70
CA TRP A 192 -11.62 -5.45 -9.76
C TRP A 192 -12.26 -6.65 -10.47
N MET A 193 -12.87 -6.42 -11.64
CA MET A 193 -13.54 -7.46 -12.42
C MET A 193 -12.62 -8.23 -13.38
N THR A 194 -11.43 -7.70 -13.66
CA THR A 194 -10.39 -8.34 -14.50
C THR A 194 -9.43 -9.19 -13.68
#